data_AF-A0A453JIA1-F1
#
_entry.id   AF-A0A453JIA1-F1
#
_cell.length_a   1.000
_cell.length_b   1.000
_cell.length_c   1.000
_cell.angle_alpha   90.00
_cell.angle_beta   90.00
_cell.angle_gamma   90.00
#
_symmetry.space_group_name_H-M   'P 1'
#
loop_
_entity.id
_entity.type
_entity.pdbx_description
1 polymer ?
#
loop_
_entity_poly.entity_id
_entity_poly.type
_entity_poly.pdbx_seq_one_letter_code
_entity_poly.pdbx_strand_id
1 'polypeptide(L)'
;MDQRGFVRKSIVRISFKWPNPDNKGKILTVVLPGTIVSIKDDGSCVVLADDTFFRQENCPFVVNLPTAGGYDGVPVAPSMQFFVDGFCALVLQVQPNGYVPPVTFETGPVRREEKVYGFLFPQEDFFTPTMYCPGNVT
;
A
#
# COMPACT_ATOMS: atom_id res chain seq x y z
N MET A 1 21.39 -1.82 10.75
CA MET A 1 19.95 -1.48 10.83
C MET A 1 19.24 -2.31 9.75
N ASP A 2 18.09 -2.93 10.03
CA ASP A 2 17.47 -3.95 9.16
C ASP A 2 16.70 -3.31 7.98
N GLN A 3 17.06 -3.64 6.73
CA GLN A 3 16.43 -3.16 5.49
C GLN A 3 14.90 -3.39 5.49
N ARG A 4 14.43 -4.49 6.10
CA ARG A 4 13.00 -4.82 6.20
C ARG A 4 12.24 -3.80 7.03
N GLY A 5 12.88 -3.28 8.08
CA GLY A 5 12.33 -2.22 8.92
C GLY A 5 12.21 -0.88 8.19
N PHE A 6 13.07 -0.64 7.20
CA PHE A 6 12.97 0.54 6.34
C PHE A 6 11.89 0.42 5.29
N VAL A 7 11.79 -0.72 4.59
CA VAL A 7 10.76 -0.94 3.58
C VAL A 7 9.35 -0.84 4.17
N ARG A 8 9.14 -1.34 5.40
CA ARG A 8 7.86 -1.21 6.12
C ARG A 8 7.36 0.24 6.18
N LYS A 9 8.27 1.23 6.24
CA LYS A 9 7.93 2.67 6.26
C LYS A 9 7.37 3.19 4.94
N SER A 10 7.52 2.42 3.86
CA SER A 10 6.98 2.74 2.54
C SER A 10 5.68 1.98 2.23
N ILE A 11 5.26 1.09 3.12
CA ILE A 11 4.06 0.28 2.91
C ILE A 11 2.88 0.92 3.63
N VAL A 12 1.87 1.36 2.88
CA VAL A 12 0.60 1.85 3.41
C VAL A 12 -0.39 0.70 3.56
N ARG A 13 -1.32 0.85 4.51
CA ARG A 13 -2.44 -0.07 4.69
C ARG A 13 -3.68 0.51 4.01
N ILE A 14 -4.21 -0.18 3.00
CA ILE A 14 -5.43 0.20 2.30
C ILE A 14 -6.54 -0.74 2.74
N SER A 15 -7.57 -0.23 3.41
CA SER A 15 -8.67 -1.04 3.94
C SER A 15 -9.94 -0.76 3.18
N PHE A 16 -10.53 -1.79 2.58
CA PHE A 16 -11.78 -1.77 1.85
C PHE A 16 -12.90 -2.37 2.67
N LYS A 17 -14.10 -1.79 2.58
CA LYS A 17 -15.33 -2.43 3.05
C LYS A 17 -15.97 -3.15 1.88
N TRP A 18 -15.68 -4.43 1.74
CA TRP A 18 -16.14 -5.25 0.63
C TRP A 18 -17.43 -6.01 0.99
N PRO A 19 -18.50 -5.89 0.21
CA PRO A 19 -19.69 -6.73 0.39
C PRO A 19 -19.32 -8.20 0.15
N ASN A 20 -19.60 -9.09 1.12
CA ASN A 20 -19.30 -10.51 0.97
C ASN A 20 -20.14 -11.12 -0.18
N PRO A 21 -19.51 -11.65 -1.25
CA PRO A 21 -20.25 -12.27 -2.35
C PRO A 21 -21.03 -13.52 -1.92
N ASP A 22 -20.51 -14.26 -0.95
CA ASP A 22 -21.07 -15.54 -0.48
C ASP A 22 -22.13 -15.35 0.62
N ASN A 23 -22.17 -14.18 1.26
CA ASN A 23 -23.12 -13.88 2.33
C ASN A 23 -23.62 -12.43 2.23
N LYS A 24 -24.71 -12.25 1.46
CA LYS A 24 -25.39 -10.97 1.24
C LYS A 24 -25.83 -10.35 2.57
N GLY A 25 -25.02 -9.45 3.11
CA GLY A 25 -25.27 -8.75 4.38
C GLY A 25 -24.04 -8.65 5.28
N LYS A 26 -23.03 -9.53 5.10
CA LYS A 26 -21.74 -9.42 5.79
C LYS A 26 -20.83 -8.49 4.99
N ILE A 27 -20.28 -7.46 5.65
CA ILE A 27 -19.21 -6.63 5.08
C ILE A 27 -17.88 -7.21 5.57
N LEU A 28 -16.99 -7.55 4.63
CA LEU A 28 -15.63 -7.97 4.91
C LEU A 28 -14.70 -6.76 4.88
N THR A 29 -13.75 -6.70 5.81
CA THR A 29 -12.66 -5.74 5.73
C THR A 29 -11.52 -6.38 4.94
N VAL A 30 -11.34 -5.97 3.69
CA VAL A 30 -10.20 -6.38 2.87
C VAL A 30 -9.08 -5.40 3.08
N VAL A 31 -7.92 -5.88 3.50
CA VAL A 31 -6.72 -5.06 3.62
C VAL A 31 -5.81 -5.39 2.46
N LEU A 32 -5.25 -4.35 1.83
CA LEU A 32 -4.30 -4.45 0.73
C LEU A 32 -3.09 -3.54 1.01
N PRO A 33 -1.85 -4.05 0.90
CA PRO A 33 -0.69 -3.21 1.00
C PRO A 33 -0.50 -2.36 -0.26
N GLY A 34 -0.30 -1.05 -0.07
CA GLY A 34 0.18 -0.15 -1.12
C GLY A 34 1.62 0.26 -0.86
N THR A 35 2.37 0.59 -1.90
CA THR A 35 3.77 1.01 -1.81
C THR A 35 3.91 2.46 -2.20
N ILE A 36 4.49 3.29 -1.33
CA ILE A 36 4.88 4.66 -1.66
C ILE A 36 6.08 4.58 -2.60
N VAL A 37 5.92 5.08 -3.82
CA VAL A 37 6.97 5.03 -4.86
C VAL A 37 7.60 6.40 -5.17
N SER A 38 6.96 7.48 -4.74
CA SER A 38 7.47 8.85 -4.93
C SER A 38 6.92 9.77 -3.85
N ILE A 39 7.75 10.69 -3.38
CA ILE A 39 7.31 11.91 -2.68
C ILE A 39 7.70 13.08 -3.56
N LYS A 40 6.81 14.06 -3.67
CA LYS A 40 7.05 15.30 -4.40
C LYS A 40 7.39 16.42 -3.42
N ASP A 41 8.07 17.44 -3.92
CA ASP A 41 8.49 18.61 -3.14
C ASP A 41 7.30 19.38 -2.54
N ASP A 42 6.10 19.23 -3.11
CA ASP A 42 4.86 19.84 -2.61
C ASP A 42 4.27 19.10 -1.40
N GLY A 43 4.92 18.03 -0.92
CA GLY A 43 4.42 17.22 0.19
C GLY A 43 3.33 16.23 -0.20
N SER A 44 3.10 15.99 -1.50
CA SER A 44 2.28 14.87 -1.96
C SER A 44 3.12 13.59 -2.11
N CYS A 45 2.48 12.44 -1.93
CA CYS A 45 3.11 11.15 -2.23
C CYS A 45 2.25 10.31 -3.18
N VAL A 46 2.92 9.45 -3.95
CA VAL A 46 2.29 8.52 -4.88
C VAL A 46 2.40 7.13 -4.30
N VAL A 47 1.25 6.47 -4.15
CA VAL A 47 1.13 5.08 -3.73
C VAL A 47 0.69 4.25 -4.92
N LEU A 48 1.39 3.14 -5.17
CA LEU A 48 0.95 2.09 -6.10
C LEU A 48 0.42 0.89 -5.33
N ALA A 49 -0.69 0.34 -5.80
CA ALA A 49 -1.32 -0.83 -5.23
C ALA A 49 -1.98 -1.66 -6.34
N ASP A 50 -2.20 -2.94 -6.11
CA ASP A 50 -2.95 -3.78 -7.03
C ASP A 50 -4.39 -3.25 -7.21
N ASP A 51 -4.91 -3.26 -8.44
CA ASP A 51 -6.16 -2.58 -8.76
C ASP A 51 -7.45 -3.38 -8.47
N THR A 52 -7.34 -4.65 -8.06
CA THR A 52 -8.44 -5.62 -7.99
C THR A 52 -9.66 -5.10 -7.23
N PHE A 53 -9.46 -4.49 -6.06
CA PHE A 53 -10.56 -4.03 -5.19
C PHE A 53 -11.03 -2.60 -5.49
N PHE A 54 -10.19 -1.79 -6.17
CA PHE A 54 -10.53 -0.41 -6.50
C PHE A 54 -11.56 -0.29 -7.62
N ARG A 55 -11.73 -1.34 -8.41
CA ARG A 55 -12.72 -1.41 -9.51
C ARG A 55 -14.08 -1.91 -9.05
N GLN A 56 -14.21 -2.35 -7.79
CA GLN A 56 -15.46 -2.89 -7.26
C GLN A 56 -16.44 -1.76 -6.96
N GLU A 57 -17.66 -1.86 -7.49
CA GLU A 57 -18.73 -0.92 -7.17
C GLU A 57 -19.07 -0.98 -5.66
N ASN A 58 -19.37 0.17 -5.08
CA ASN A 58 -19.76 0.31 -3.67
C ASN A 58 -18.76 -0.29 -2.66
N CYS A 59 -17.47 -0.28 -2.99
CA CYS A 59 -16.40 -0.78 -2.14
C CYS A 59 -15.54 0.39 -1.62
N PRO A 60 -16.03 1.17 -0.63
CA PRO A 60 -15.29 2.32 -0.11
C PRO A 60 -14.02 1.84 0.58
N PHE A 61 -12.96 2.65 0.46
CA PHE A 61 -11.67 2.37 1.06
C PHE A 61 -11.10 3.55 1.83
N VAL A 62 -10.17 3.24 2.72
CA VAL A 62 -9.38 4.21 3.48
C VAL A 62 -7.91 3.85 3.41
N VAL A 63 -7.04 4.85 3.44
CA VAL A 63 -5.58 4.65 3.41
C VAL A 63 -4.97 5.08 4.74
N ASN A 64 -4.24 4.19 5.41
CA ASN A 64 -3.47 4.52 6.60
C ASN A 64 -1.97 4.51 6.26
N LEU A 65 -1.30 5.63 6.52
CA LEU A 65 0.14 5.74 6.39
C LEU A 65 0.87 5.03 7.54
N PRO A 66 2.07 4.50 7.32
CA PRO A 66 2.91 3.99 8.38
C PRO A 66 3.47 5.14 9.22
N THR A 67 3.13 5.15 10.51
CA THR A 67 3.63 6.09 11.51
C THR A 67 4.55 5.38 12.51
N ALA A 68 5.22 6.14 13.39
CA ALA A 68 6.01 5.56 14.48
C ALA A 68 5.16 4.64 15.40
N GLY A 69 3.87 4.94 15.56
CA GLY A 69 2.91 4.13 16.32
C GLY A 69 2.25 3.01 15.51
N GLY A 70 2.63 2.79 14.25
CA GLY A 70 1.99 1.82 13.37
C GLY A 70 0.96 2.46 12.43
N TYR A 71 -0.19 1.80 12.22
CA TYR A 71 -1.19 2.17 11.21
C TYR A 71 -2.48 2.76 11.78
N ASP A 72 -2.51 3.04 13.09
CA ASP A 72 -3.72 3.49 13.79
C ASP A 72 -3.93 5.02 13.73
N GLY A 73 -3.15 5.70 12.88
CA GLY A 73 -3.33 7.12 12.59
C GLY A 73 -4.60 7.42 11.77
N VAL A 74 -4.93 8.71 11.68
CA VAL A 74 -6.07 9.20 10.89
C VAL A 74 -5.92 8.78 9.43
N PRO A 75 -6.94 8.14 8.82
CA PRO A 75 -6.86 7.77 7.42
C PRO A 75 -6.76 9.00 6.51
N VAL A 76 -6.01 8.87 5.43
CA VAL A 76 -5.82 9.89 4.40
C VAL A 76 -6.69 9.56 3.19
N ALA A 77 -7.49 10.52 2.76
CA ALA A 77 -8.22 10.41 1.50
C ALA A 77 -7.29 10.74 0.33
N PRO A 78 -7.34 9.98 -0.79
CA PRO A 78 -6.59 10.34 -1.97
C PRO A 78 -7.14 11.62 -2.61
N SER A 79 -6.26 12.52 -2.99
CA SER A 79 -6.62 13.70 -3.79
C SER A 79 -6.86 13.35 -5.25
N MET A 80 -6.22 12.29 -5.74
CA MET A 80 -6.43 11.73 -7.08
C MET A 80 -6.27 10.21 -7.05
N GLN A 81 -7.01 9.53 -7.94
CA GLN A 81 -6.94 8.10 -8.19
C GLN A 81 -6.94 7.86 -9.70
N PHE A 82 -6.01 7.05 -10.20
CA PHE A 82 -5.98 6.62 -11.60
C PHE A 82 -5.43 5.20 -11.74
N PHE A 83 -5.73 4.56 -12.87
CA PHE A 83 -5.36 3.18 -13.14
C PHE A 83 -4.29 3.12 -14.23
N VAL A 84 -3.28 2.26 -14.04
CA VAL A 84 -2.18 2.05 -14.97
C VAL A 84 -1.69 0.61 -14.88
N ASP A 85 -1.72 -0.13 -16.00
CA ASP A 85 -1.13 -1.47 -16.15
C ASP A 85 -1.45 -2.48 -15.02
N GLY A 86 -2.71 -2.55 -14.57
CA GLY A 86 -3.14 -3.44 -13.48
C GLY A 86 -2.90 -2.90 -12.06
N PHE A 87 -2.39 -1.67 -11.94
CA PHE A 87 -2.21 -0.96 -10.69
C PHE A 87 -3.21 0.20 -10.55
N CYS A 88 -3.53 0.49 -9.30
CA CYS A 88 -4.16 1.72 -8.86
C CYS A 88 -3.07 2.64 -8.30
N ALA A 89 -2.97 3.84 -8.85
CA ALA A 89 -2.13 4.91 -8.34
C ALA A 89 -2.97 5.90 -7.55
N LEU A 90 -2.58 6.14 -6.30
CA LEU A 90 -3.20 7.09 -5.40
C LEU A 90 -2.23 8.25 -5.15
N VAL A 91 -2.71 9.48 -5.32
CA VAL A 91 -1.99 10.67 -4.86
C VAL A 91 -2.54 11.07 -3.50
N LEU A 92 -1.69 11.08 -2.49
CA LEU A 92 -2.06 11.46 -1.12
C LEU A 92 -1.39 12.78 -0.75
N GLN A 93 -2.11 13.64 -0.04
CA GLN A 93 -1.54 14.83 0.59
C GLN A 93 -1.09 14.46 2.00
N VAL A 94 0.21 14.58 2.26
CA VAL A 94 0.80 14.11 3.51
C VAL A 94 1.41 15.26 4.29
N GLN A 95 1.12 15.33 5.59
CA GLN A 95 1.68 16.40 6.42
C GLN A 95 3.19 16.17 6.63
N PRO A 96 4.02 17.23 6.63
CA PRO A 96 5.48 17.14 6.69
C PRO A 96 6.06 16.29 7.84
N ASN A 97 5.33 16.13 8.94
CA ASN A 97 5.75 15.37 10.13
C ASN A 97 4.85 14.14 10.42
N GLY A 98 3.93 13.82 9.51
CA GLY A 98 2.85 12.87 9.77
C GLY A 98 3.17 11.41 9.44
N TYR A 99 4.26 11.14 8.73
CA TYR A 99 4.62 9.79 8.30
C TYR A 99 6.13 9.64 8.14
N VAL A 100 6.58 8.39 8.07
CA VAL A 100 8.01 8.11 7.98
C VAL A 100 8.44 8.13 6.52
N PRO A 101 9.57 8.80 6.18
CA PRO A 101 10.08 8.81 4.82
C PRO A 101 10.25 7.38 4.25
N PRO A 102 9.81 7.15 3.00
CA PRO A 102 9.94 5.89 2.32
C PRO A 102 11.38 5.66 1.86
N VAL A 103 11.64 4.43 1.44
CA VAL A 103 12.84 4.06 0.70
C VAL A 103 12.62 4.28 -0.79
N THR A 104 13.70 4.46 -1.53
CA THR A 104 13.64 4.52 -2.98
C THR A 104 13.69 3.10 -3.54
N PHE A 105 12.69 2.76 -4.36
CA PHE A 105 12.69 1.51 -5.11
C PHE A 105 13.41 1.73 -6.43
N GLU A 106 14.48 0.98 -6.67
CA GLU A 106 15.19 1.02 -7.94
C GLU A 106 14.50 0.13 -8.97
N THR A 107 14.48 0.57 -10.22
CA THR A 107 14.02 -0.26 -11.33
C THR A 107 15.21 -1.00 -11.92
N GLY A 108 15.16 -2.33 -11.88
CA GLY A 108 16.24 -3.18 -12.36
C GLY A 108 15.72 -4.56 -12.76
N PRO A 109 16.43 -5.28 -13.64
CA PRO A 109 16.04 -6.62 -14.05
C PRO A 109 16.11 -7.57 -12.85
N VAL A 110 14.98 -8.21 -12.54
CA VAL A 110 14.92 -9.27 -11.52
C VAL A 110 15.60 -10.52 -12.07
N ARG A 111 16.48 -11.13 -11.28
CA ARG A 111 17.18 -12.36 -11.69
C ARG A 111 16.37 -13.60 -11.35
N ARG A 112 16.51 -14.65 -12.16
CA ARG A 112 15.98 -15.97 -11.79
C ARG A 112 16.60 -16.39 -10.46
N GLU A 113 15.78 -16.89 -9.54
CA GLU A 113 16.17 -17.30 -8.16
C GLU A 113 16.53 -16.13 -7.21
N GLU A 114 16.27 -14.89 -7.61
CA GLU A 114 16.44 -13.76 -6.70
C GLU A 114 15.50 -13.87 -5.51
N LYS A 115 16.03 -13.61 -4.31
CA LYS A 115 15.23 -13.60 -3.08
C LYS A 115 14.26 -12.43 -3.15
N VAL A 116 13.01 -12.68 -2.83
CA VAL A 116 11.95 -11.66 -2.75
C VAL A 116 11.44 -11.62 -1.33
N TYR A 117 11.28 -10.43 -0.76
CA TYR A 117 10.63 -10.24 0.53
C TYR A 117 9.19 -9.80 0.32
N GLY A 118 8.27 -10.47 1.01
CA GLY A 118 6.86 -10.13 1.04
C GLY A 118 6.49 -9.38 2.31
N PHE A 119 5.67 -8.36 2.18
CA PHE A 119 4.94 -7.73 3.26
C PHE A 119 3.45 -8.01 3.10
N LEU A 120 2.79 -8.42 4.18
CA LEU A 120 1.39 -8.84 4.16
C LEU A 120 0.66 -8.31 5.39
N PHE A 121 -0.61 -7.98 5.20
CA PHE A 121 -1.55 -7.71 6.28
C PHE A 121 -2.44 -8.95 6.45
N PRO A 122 -2.14 -9.85 7.40
CA PRO A 122 -2.90 -11.07 7.53
C PRO A 122 -4.32 -10.76 7.98
N GLN A 123 -5.31 -11.36 7.32
CA GLN A 123 -6.72 -11.37 7.74
C GLN A 123 -7.13 -12.82 8.03
N GLU A 124 -8.28 -12.99 8.69
CA GLU A 124 -8.79 -14.31 9.08
C GLU A 124 -8.98 -15.25 7.88
N ASP A 125 -9.51 -14.73 6.76
CA ASP A 125 -9.94 -15.53 5.61
C ASP A 125 -9.06 -15.38 4.36
N PHE A 126 -8.14 -14.41 4.30
CA PHE A 126 -7.28 -14.16 3.14
C PHE A 126 -6.02 -13.35 3.51
N PHE A 127 -5.06 -13.34 2.59
CA PHE A 127 -3.86 -12.50 2.68
C PHE A 127 -3.59 -11.85 1.31
N THR A 128 -3.23 -10.57 1.32
CA THR A 128 -2.81 -9.81 0.13
C THR A 128 -1.34 -9.40 0.33
N PRO A 129 -0.41 -9.92 -0.47
CA PRO A 129 1.00 -9.57 -0.35
C PRO A 129 1.36 -8.36 -1.25
N THR A 130 2.30 -7.54 -0.79
CA THR A 130 3.18 -6.74 -1.65
C THR A 130 4.59 -7.29 -1.55
N MET A 131 5.35 -7.27 -2.64
CA MET A 131 6.63 -7.96 -2.73
C MET A 131 7.70 -7.07 -3.36
N TYR A 132 8.94 -7.20 -2.87
CA TYR A 132 10.07 -6.43 -3.38
C TYR A 132 11.35 -7.27 -3.42
N CYS A 133 12.25 -6.93 -4.35
CA CYS A 133 13.59 -7.48 -4.41
C CYS A 133 14.54 -6.65 -3.53
N PRO A 134 15.34 -7.26 -2.63
CA PRO A 134 16.20 -6.55 -1.70
C PRO A 134 17.28 -5.72 -2.40
N GLY A 135 17.76 -6.17 -3.56
CA GLY A 135 18.75 -5.46 -4.35
C GLY A 135 18.23 -4.18 -5.01
N ASN A 136 16.91 -3.97 -5.01
CA ASN A 136 16.23 -2.87 -5.70
C ASN A 136 15.65 -1.86 -4.69
N VAL A 137 16.28 -1.70 -3.53
CA VAL A 137 15.84 -0.80 -2.46
C VAL A 137 17.03 -0.05 -1.88
N THR A 138 16.98 1.29 -1.90
CA THR A 138 17.99 2.20 -1.34
C THR A 138 17.38 3.19 -0.35
#